data_AF-A0A1F2QJE9-F1
#
_entry.id   AF-A0A1F2QJE9-F1
#
_cell.length_a   1.000
_cell.length_b   1.000
_cell.length_c   1.000
_cell.angle_alpha   90.00
_cell.angle_beta   90.00
_cell.angle_gamma   90.00
#
_symmetry.space_group_name_H-M   'P 1'
#
loop_
_entity.id
_entity.type
_entity.pdbx_description
1 polymer ?
#
loop_
_entity_poly.entity_id
_entity_poly.type
_entity_poly.pdbx_seq_one_letter_code
_entity_poly.pdbx_strand_id
1 'polypeptide(L)'
;MPTREEILATEAKVLQAMCAGTPEGTVWDQGMLLLGAYPFQDVIHQLIFDTLQEINTDLPAVIRQQLAARLTRKGFPAVDTEKFLAASVLAGEEAVALMKKLREWSRGEVRPDATVR
;
A
#
# COMPACT_ATOMS: atom_id res chain seq x y z
N MET A 1 -14.18 -14.03 -5.25
CA MET A 1 -13.32 -13.51 -4.17
C MET A 1 -11.88 -13.67 -4.61
N PRO A 2 -11.03 -12.64 -4.42
CA PRO A 2 -9.62 -12.74 -4.77
C PRO A 2 -8.93 -13.79 -3.88
N THR A 3 -7.83 -14.36 -4.37
CA THR A 3 -6.92 -15.13 -3.51
C THR A 3 -6.10 -14.19 -2.63
N ARG A 4 -5.51 -14.72 -1.55
CA ARG A 4 -4.60 -13.95 -0.70
C ARG A 4 -3.41 -13.41 -1.51
N GLU A 5 -2.86 -14.19 -2.42
CA GLU A 5 -1.75 -13.78 -3.28
C GLU A 5 -2.13 -12.62 -4.20
N GLU A 6 -3.35 -12.62 -4.75
CA GLU A 6 -3.88 -11.50 -5.55
C GLU A 6 -4.04 -10.23 -4.72
N ILE A 7 -4.52 -10.34 -3.47
CA ILE A 7 -4.60 -9.21 -2.55
C ILE A 7 -3.21 -8.65 -2.28
N LEU A 8 -2.25 -9.51 -1.90
CA LEU A 8 -0.87 -9.10 -1.58
C LEU A 8 -0.18 -8.43 -2.77
N ALA A 9 -0.32 -8.99 -3.96
CA ALA A 9 0.23 -8.40 -5.18
C ALA A 9 -0.42 -7.03 -5.48
N THR A 10 -1.70 -6.87 -5.18
CA THR A 10 -2.41 -5.60 -5.38
C THR A 10 -2.00 -4.56 -4.33
N GLU A 11 -1.88 -4.94 -3.06
CA GLU A 11 -1.37 -4.09 -1.97
C GLU A 11 0.03 -3.55 -2.30
N ALA A 12 0.95 -4.43 -2.72
CA ALA A 12 2.30 -4.03 -3.06
C ALA A 12 2.34 -2.98 -4.20
N LYS A 13 1.52 -3.19 -5.24
CA LYS A 13 1.40 -2.25 -6.38
C LYS A 13 0.88 -0.88 -5.97
N VAL A 14 -0.16 -0.82 -5.13
CA VAL A 14 -0.69 0.48 -4.68
C VAL A 14 0.30 1.21 -3.76
N LEU A 15 1.00 0.49 -2.89
CA LEU A 15 2.04 1.09 -2.03
C LEU A 15 3.21 1.61 -2.86
N GLN A 16 3.62 0.88 -3.91
CA GLN A 16 4.63 1.36 -4.84
C GLN A 16 4.18 2.64 -5.55
N ALA A 17 2.94 2.69 -6.04
CA ALA A 17 2.39 3.89 -6.67
C ALA A 17 2.36 5.10 -5.73
N MET A 18 2.02 4.87 -4.45
CA MET A 18 2.04 5.91 -3.43
C MET A 18 3.46 6.40 -3.12
N CYS A 19 4.45 5.50 -3.05
CA CYS A 19 5.85 5.83 -2.80
C CYS A 19 6.52 6.56 -3.97
N ALA A 20 6.24 6.13 -5.20
CA ALA A 20 6.81 6.73 -6.40
C ALA A 20 6.19 8.11 -6.72
N GLY A 21 4.98 8.35 -6.21
CA GLY A 21 4.12 9.47 -6.59
C GLY A 21 3.63 9.36 -8.02
N THR A 22 2.64 10.16 -8.37
CA THR A 22 2.21 10.33 -9.77
C THR A 22 2.22 11.81 -10.14
N PRO A 23 2.41 12.14 -11.43
CA PRO A 23 2.42 13.53 -11.88
C PRO A 23 1.12 14.28 -11.55
N GLU A 24 0.00 13.56 -11.45
CA GLU A 24 -1.32 14.15 -11.21
C GLU A 24 -1.62 14.41 -9.72
N GLY A 25 -0.78 13.94 -8.78
CA GLY A 25 -0.94 14.15 -7.33
C GLY A 25 -2.14 13.43 -6.67
N THR A 26 -3.06 12.86 -7.44
CA THR A 26 -4.31 12.29 -6.92
C THR A 26 -4.14 10.99 -6.14
N VAL A 27 -3.05 10.24 -6.37
CA VAL A 27 -2.86 8.91 -5.78
C VAL A 27 -2.66 8.98 -4.27
N TRP A 28 -1.97 9.99 -3.77
CA TRP A 28 -1.66 10.10 -2.35
C TRP A 28 -2.92 10.35 -1.52
N ASP A 29 -3.69 11.39 -1.87
CA ASP A 29 -4.92 11.75 -1.17
C ASP A 29 -5.95 10.61 -1.22
N GLN A 30 -6.11 9.97 -2.38
CA GLN A 30 -7.00 8.81 -2.52
C GLN A 30 -6.49 7.61 -1.72
N GLY A 31 -5.19 7.38 -1.67
CA GLY A 31 -4.58 6.33 -0.86
C GLY A 31 -4.84 6.53 0.63
N MET A 32 -4.64 7.75 1.15
CA MET A 32 -4.95 8.10 2.54
C MET A 32 -6.44 7.90 2.86
N LEU A 33 -7.33 8.35 1.98
CA LEU A 33 -8.78 8.24 2.16
C LEU A 33 -9.28 6.79 2.10
N LEU A 34 -8.83 6.03 1.09
CA LEU A 34 -9.34 4.69 0.82
C LEU A 34 -8.68 3.65 1.71
N LEU A 35 -7.37 3.74 1.93
CA LEU A 35 -6.60 2.72 2.65
C LEU A 35 -6.37 3.06 4.12
N GLY A 36 -6.73 4.26 4.60
CA GLY A 36 -6.51 4.69 5.98
C GLY A 36 -7.10 3.76 7.06
N ALA A 37 -8.15 3.02 6.73
CA ALA A 37 -8.75 1.99 7.59
C ALA A 37 -8.85 0.63 6.89
N TYR A 38 -7.98 0.38 5.91
CA TYR A 38 -7.92 -0.91 5.21
C TYR A 38 -7.04 -1.88 6.01
N PRO A 39 -7.52 -3.09 6.34
CA PRO A 39 -6.72 -4.09 7.06
C PRO A 39 -5.79 -4.81 6.09
N PHE A 40 -4.55 -4.32 5.96
CA PHE A 40 -3.55 -4.95 5.11
C PHE A 40 -3.28 -6.41 5.53
N GLN A 41 -3.14 -7.29 4.54
CA GLN A 41 -2.93 -8.73 4.77
C GLN A 41 -1.47 -9.09 5.10
N ASP A 42 -0.54 -8.20 4.80
CA ASP A 42 0.88 -8.30 5.14
C ASP A 42 1.27 -7.22 6.14
N VAL A 43 1.96 -7.64 7.21
CA VAL A 43 2.45 -6.73 8.26
C VAL A 43 3.44 -5.72 7.70
N ILE A 44 4.25 -6.09 6.71
CA ILE A 44 5.16 -5.17 6.03
C ILE A 44 4.37 -4.13 5.23
N HIS A 45 3.29 -4.52 4.54
CA HIS A 45 2.46 -3.57 3.81
C HIS A 45 1.79 -2.56 4.74
N GLN A 46 1.26 -3.03 5.87
CA GLN A 46 0.74 -2.15 6.93
C GLN A 46 1.83 -1.19 7.43
N LEU A 47 3.01 -1.71 7.76
CA LEU A 47 4.12 -0.92 8.29
C LEU A 47 4.60 0.15 7.31
N ILE A 48 4.66 -0.16 6.01
CA ILE A 48 4.97 0.81 4.96
C ILE A 48 3.90 1.90 4.94
N PHE A 49 2.62 1.52 4.91
CA PHE A 49 1.51 2.47 4.89
C PHE A 49 1.48 3.38 6.13
N ASP A 50 1.67 2.83 7.32
CA ASP A 50 1.72 3.60 8.57
C ASP A 50 2.89 4.60 8.55
N THR A 51 4.05 4.16 8.06
CA THR A 51 5.22 5.04 7.94
C THR A 51 5.00 6.14 6.91
N LEU A 52 4.30 5.82 5.81
CA LEU A 52 3.85 6.77 4.80
C LEU A 52 2.90 7.83 5.41
N GLN A 53 1.93 7.42 6.23
CA GLN A 53 1.06 8.35 6.97
C GLN A 53 1.84 9.27 7.91
N GLU A 54 2.87 8.76 8.59
CA GLU A 54 3.69 9.57 9.49
C GLU A 54 4.64 10.55 8.78
N ILE A 55 5.07 10.24 7.55
CA ILE A 55 5.87 11.16 6.73
C ILE A 55 4.98 12.31 6.26
N ASN A 56 3.71 12.03 5.95
CA ASN A 56 2.68 13.01 5.62
C ASN A 56 3.08 13.95 4.45
N THR A 57 3.53 13.37 3.35
CA THR A 57 3.85 14.10 2.11
C THR A 57 3.67 13.16 0.92
N ASP A 58 3.30 13.72 -0.23
CA ASP A 58 3.23 13.06 -1.53
C ASP A 58 4.54 13.21 -2.33
N LEU A 59 5.51 13.97 -1.83
CA LEU A 59 6.77 14.26 -2.52
C LEU A 59 7.67 13.02 -2.58
N PRO A 60 7.91 12.41 -3.76
CA PRO A 60 8.62 11.14 -3.86
C PRO A 60 10.06 11.21 -3.36
N ALA A 61 10.73 12.34 -3.56
CA ALA A 61 12.08 12.57 -3.07
C ALA A 61 12.15 12.53 -1.53
N VAL A 62 11.15 13.09 -0.85
CA VAL A 62 11.07 13.10 0.62
C VAL A 62 10.71 11.71 1.13
N ILE A 63 9.73 11.05 0.50
CA ILE A 63 9.35 9.67 0.84
C ILE A 63 10.57 8.75 0.75
N ARG A 64 11.31 8.80 -0.37
CA ARG A 64 12.52 8.01 -0.59
C ARG A 64 13.58 8.23 0.49
N GLN A 65 13.80 9.47 0.91
CA GLN A 65 14.78 9.78 1.95
C GLN A 65 14.32 9.33 3.35
N GLN A 66 13.03 9.45 3.66
CA GLN A 66 12.51 9.26 5.00
C GLN A 66 12.08 7.82 5.29
N LEU A 67 11.57 7.09 4.30
CA LEU A 67 10.94 5.77 4.51
C LEU A 67 11.90 4.78 5.17
N ALA A 68 13.06 4.53 4.54
CA ALA A 68 14.06 3.61 5.07
C ALA A 68 14.61 4.05 6.45
N ALA A 69 14.85 5.37 6.61
CA ALA A 69 15.34 5.92 7.86
C ALA A 69 14.34 5.74 9.02
N ARG A 70 13.04 5.94 8.77
CA ARG A 70 12.00 5.75 9.76
C ARG A 70 11.78 4.29 10.11
N LEU A 71 11.76 3.39 9.12
CA LEU A 71 11.67 1.95 9.36
C LEU A 71 12.84 1.45 10.21
N THR A 72 14.06 1.91 9.92
CA THR A 72 15.24 1.61 10.74
C THR A 72 15.06 2.07 12.19
N ARG A 73 14.59 3.31 12.41
CA ARG A 73 14.34 3.83 13.78
C ARG A 73 13.22 3.09 14.51
N LYS A 74 12.26 2.52 13.79
CA LYS A 74 11.21 1.66 14.33
C LYS A 74 11.67 0.22 14.62
N GLY A 75 12.93 -0.12 14.33
CA GLY A 75 13.47 -1.46 14.55
C GLY A 75 13.29 -2.43 13.38
N PHE A 76 12.97 -1.93 12.18
CA PHE A 76 12.75 -2.73 10.97
C PHE A 76 13.78 -2.42 9.86
N PRO A 77 15.11 -2.54 10.12
CA PRO A 77 16.14 -2.23 9.13
C PRO A 77 16.21 -3.24 7.97
N ALA A 78 15.65 -4.44 8.15
CA ALA A 78 15.69 -5.51 7.16
C ALA A 78 14.56 -5.44 6.11
N VAL A 79 13.67 -4.44 6.20
CA VAL A 79 12.59 -4.27 5.23
C VAL A 79 13.20 -3.77 3.92
N ASP A 80 13.00 -4.55 2.86
CA ASP A 80 13.35 -4.14 1.51
C ASP A 80 12.40 -3.03 1.04
N THR A 81 12.82 -1.79 1.20
CA THR A 81 12.09 -0.60 0.74
C THR A 81 12.26 -0.34 -0.75
N GLU A 82 13.32 -0.86 -1.37
CA GLU A 82 13.66 -0.56 -2.76
C GLU A 82 12.56 -1.04 -3.71
N LYS A 83 11.93 -2.18 -3.40
CA LYS A 83 10.78 -2.69 -4.17
C LYS A 83 9.59 -1.73 -4.21
N PHE A 84 9.40 -0.90 -3.18
CA PHE A 84 8.32 0.08 -3.12
C PHE A 84 8.74 1.45 -3.66
N LEU A 85 10.04 1.79 -3.56
CA LEU A 85 10.60 3.06 -4.04
C LEU A 85 10.96 3.03 -5.53
N ALA A 86 10.97 1.85 -6.13
CA ALA A 86 11.10 1.67 -7.57
C ALA A 86 9.96 2.39 -8.32
N ALA A 87 10.27 2.89 -9.52
CA ALA A 87 9.30 3.61 -10.33
C ALA A 87 8.00 2.81 -10.51
N SER A 88 6.87 3.44 -10.24
CA SER A 88 5.57 2.86 -10.51
C SER A 88 5.36 2.72 -12.01
N VAL A 89 4.86 1.56 -12.44
CA VAL A 89 4.41 1.33 -13.82
C VAL A 89 2.94 1.73 -14.00
N LEU A 90 2.22 1.98 -12.91
CA LEU A 90 0.80 2.33 -12.93
C LEU A 90 0.61 3.83 -13.15
N ALA A 91 -0.37 4.16 -13.99
CA ALA A 91 -0.94 5.50 -14.05
C ALA A 91 -1.76 5.81 -12.78
N GLY A 92 -1.96 7.08 -12.47
CA GLY A 92 -2.68 7.49 -11.26
C GLY A 92 -4.08 6.90 -11.15
N GLU A 93 -4.84 6.90 -12.25
CA GLU A 93 -6.21 6.34 -12.28
C GLU A 93 -6.23 4.84 -12.02
N GLU A 94 -5.25 4.09 -12.54
CA GLU A 94 -5.13 2.65 -12.32
C GLU A 94 -4.82 2.34 -10.85
N ALA A 95 -3.92 3.12 -10.23
CA ALA A 95 -3.63 2.98 -8.81
C ALA A 95 -4.88 3.22 -7.95
N VAL A 96 -5.64 4.28 -8.24
CA VAL A 96 -6.90 4.58 -7.53
C VAL A 96 -7.95 3.48 -7.75
N ALA A 97 -8.05 2.92 -8.96
CA ALA A 97 -8.96 1.81 -9.24
C ALA A 97 -8.61 0.57 -8.42
N LEU A 98 -7.31 0.25 -8.28
CA LEU A 98 -6.84 -0.86 -7.44
C LEU A 98 -7.12 -0.61 -5.95
N MET A 99 -6.95 0.61 -5.45
CA MET A 99 -7.28 0.98 -4.06
C MET A 99 -8.77 0.76 -3.76
N LYS A 100 -9.65 1.17 -4.68
CA LYS A 100 -11.10 0.92 -4.58
C LYS A 100 -11.41 -0.57 -4.55
N LYS A 101 -10.75 -1.34 -5.43
CA LYS A 101 -10.89 -2.80 -5.49
C LYS A 101 -10.50 -3.49 -4.19
N LEU A 102 -9.37 -3.10 -3.58
CA LEU A 102 -8.96 -3.59 -2.25
C LEU A 102 -10.02 -3.30 -1.18
N ARG A 103 -10.62 -2.10 -1.22
CA ARG A 103 -11.71 -1.74 -0.28
C ARG A 103 -12.98 -2.54 -0.50
N GLU A 104 -13.32 -2.86 -1.73
CA GLU A 104 -14.45 -3.74 -2.03
C GLU A 104 -14.19 -5.16 -1.54
N TRP A 105 -12.98 -5.68 -1.79
CA TRP A 105 -12.57 -7.01 -1.34
C TRP A 105 -12.54 -7.16 0.18
N SER A 106 -12.17 -6.12 0.92
CA SER A 106 -12.20 -6.14 2.40
C SER A 106 -13.61 -6.00 2.99
N ARG A 107 -14.59 -5.48 2.24
CA ARG A 107 -15.99 -5.36 2.67
C ARG A 107 -16.83 -6.59 2.34
N GLY A 108 -16.42 -7.38 1.35
CA GLY A 108 -17.08 -8.65 0.99
C GLY A 108 -16.65 -9.76 1.92
N GLU A 109 -17.60 -10.31 2.69
CA GLU A 109 -17.48 -11.44 3.61
C GLU A 109 -16.39 -12.45 3.22
N VAL A 110 -15.42 -12.64 4.12
CA VAL A 110 -14.57 -13.83 4.14
C VAL A 110 -15.51 -15.03 4.07
N ARG A 111 -15.45 -15.80 2.98
CA ARG A 111 -16.17 -17.07 2.89
C ARG A 111 -15.78 -17.84 4.15
N PRO A 112 -16.70 -18.23 5.05
CA PRO A 112 -16.34 -19.18 6.09
C PRO A 112 -15.75 -20.38 5.36
N ASP A 113 -14.55 -20.74 5.78
CA ASP A 113 -13.83 -21.89 5.28
C ASP A 113 -14.83 -23.05 5.14
N ALA A 114 -14.83 -23.70 3.98
CA ALA A 114 -15.69 -24.83 3.71
C ALA A 114 -15.19 -26.04 4.50
N THR A 115 -15.25 -25.96 5.83
CA THR A 115 -15.08 -27.09 6.73
C THR A 115 -16.46 -27.48 7.24
N VAL A 116 -17.22 -28.14 6.37
CA VAL A 116 -18.37 -29.03 6.67
C VAL A 116 -18.43 -29.95 5.43
N ARG A 117 -18.09 -31.23 5.44
CA ARG A 117 -18.27 -32.34 6.39
C ARG A 117 -17.32 -33.47 6.02
#